data_AF-A0A942NW07-F1
#
_entry.id   AF-A0A942NW07-F1
#
_cell.length_a   1.000
_cell.length_b   1.000
_cell.length_c   1.000
_cell.angle_alpha   90.00
_cell.angle_beta   90.00
_cell.angle_gamma   90.00
#
_symmetry.space_group_name_H-M   'P 1'
#
loop_
_entity.id
_entity.type
_entity.pdbx_description
1 polymer ?
#
loop_
_entity_poly.entity_id
_entity_poly.type
_entity_poly.pdbx_seq_one_letter_code
_entity_poly.pdbx_strand_id
1 'polypeptide(L)'
;MSKFIKLVFITVFAIPGLAHSQIDCLITVDSDIPVCHGQTVTLSVAKGENNVYLWSPGGETTSFIKYKAAETTTFTVTVTDTITGEACYSAPFVIEVYPSFKISFEQMQLTCTNGDNDNGNTAMIKATALGESGPYIYEWNVRPTQIAPSNPSLAIGLKAHQKYFINVTDVNGCSNSDSVYTKAFSNATVEISTTPDTAYIQNPYVTFEFENLSIDTVQIVSHFWEFGDNSPRSVIDAPVHVYTEVGDYQAYLTVYNQQGCDTVYFKEVKVLPIKLQIPNIITPNGDNINDVFIITEAPASDGEPGVDLKAVSTSGGIKPLSAYYKRTTLVIFNRQGRKVYESSNYNNDWGGDGLKDGVYFYVLQCEGFKSNEVYRGSVTIMGSSN
;
A
#
# COMPACT_ATOMS: atom_id res chain seq x y z
N MET A 1 100.47 -2.33 -10.70
CA MET A 1 100.87 -2.02 -9.31
C MET A 1 99.99 -2.87 -8.39
N SER A 2 100.36 -4.12 -8.13
CA SER A 2 101.09 -4.57 -6.93
C SER A 2 100.68 -3.86 -5.65
N LYS A 3 99.99 -4.59 -4.76
CA LYS A 3 100.30 -4.64 -3.33
C LYS A 3 99.75 -5.93 -2.72
N PHE A 4 100.68 -6.82 -2.38
CA PHE A 4 100.51 -7.97 -1.50
C PHE A 4 100.29 -7.50 -0.05
N ILE A 5 99.29 -8.06 0.65
CA ILE A 5 99.27 -8.12 2.11
C ILE A 5 98.97 -9.57 2.51
N LYS A 6 99.89 -10.15 3.30
CA LYS A 6 99.85 -11.51 3.84
C LYS A 6 98.69 -11.65 4.83
N LEU A 7 97.78 -12.60 4.58
CA LEU A 7 96.85 -13.10 5.59
C LEU A 7 97.52 -14.23 6.37
N VAL A 8 97.53 -14.10 7.69
CA VAL A 8 97.97 -15.11 8.65
C VAL A 8 96.85 -16.15 8.79
N PHE A 9 97.14 -17.42 8.52
CA PHE A 9 96.24 -18.52 8.85
C PHE A 9 96.37 -18.83 10.35
N ILE A 10 95.35 -18.47 11.13
CA ILE A 10 95.12 -19.04 12.47
C ILE A 10 94.05 -20.12 12.27
N THR A 11 94.46 -21.38 12.27
CA THR A 11 93.56 -22.52 12.39
C THR A 11 93.03 -22.59 13.82
N VAL A 12 91.85 -22.03 14.06
CA VAL A 12 91.05 -22.36 15.24
C VAL A 12 90.28 -23.64 14.90
N PHE A 13 90.59 -24.72 15.61
CA PHE A 13 89.78 -25.93 15.62
C PHE A 13 88.40 -25.57 16.18
N ALA A 14 87.38 -25.52 15.32
CA ALA A 14 85.99 -25.49 15.74
C ALA A 14 85.65 -26.88 16.33
N ILE A 15 85.44 -26.93 17.65
CA ILE A 15 84.77 -28.03 18.32
C ILE A 15 83.35 -28.08 17.75
N PRO A 16 82.80 -29.23 17.33
CA PRO A 16 81.40 -29.32 16.93
C PRO A 16 80.55 -29.20 18.20
N GLY A 17 80.20 -27.96 18.56
CA GLY A 17 79.13 -27.69 19.50
C GLY A 17 77.81 -28.12 18.86
N LEU A 18 77.07 -28.99 19.54
CA LEU A 18 75.68 -29.26 19.23
C LEU A 18 74.94 -27.92 19.07
N ALA A 19 74.47 -27.62 17.86
CA ALA A 19 73.50 -26.55 17.66
C ALA A 19 72.22 -26.97 18.38
N HIS A 20 72.02 -26.48 19.60
CA HIS A 20 70.70 -26.53 20.23
C HIS A 20 69.78 -25.68 19.36
N SER A 21 68.71 -26.30 18.85
CA SER A 21 67.63 -25.60 18.17
C SER A 21 67.02 -24.63 19.18
N GLN A 22 67.37 -23.35 19.11
CA GLN A 22 66.83 -22.33 19.98
C GLN A 22 65.30 -22.26 19.79
N ILE A 23 64.54 -22.30 20.89
CA ILE A 23 63.08 -22.17 20.88
C ILE A 23 62.71 -20.82 20.26
N ASP A 24 61.87 -20.86 19.22
CA ASP A 24 61.36 -19.66 18.55
C ASP A 24 59.96 -19.32 19.06
N CYS A 25 59.80 -18.10 19.57
CA CYS A 25 58.54 -17.54 20.03
C CYS A 25 58.12 -16.27 19.26
N LEU A 26 58.64 -16.09 18.03
CA LEU A 26 58.21 -15.01 17.16
C LEU A 26 56.74 -15.21 16.75
N ILE A 27 55.92 -14.21 17.07
CA ILE A 27 54.53 -14.15 16.63
C ILE A 27 54.49 -13.66 15.18
N THR A 28 53.76 -14.39 14.33
CA THR A 28 53.43 -14.02 12.95
C THR A 28 51.92 -13.91 12.81
N VAL A 29 51.44 -13.12 11.85
CA VAL A 29 50.02 -12.95 11.54
C VAL A 29 49.79 -13.16 10.05
N ASP A 30 48.61 -13.68 9.70
CA ASP A 30 48.20 -13.99 8.32
C ASP A 30 47.58 -12.81 7.57
N SER A 31 47.62 -11.60 8.13
CA SER A 31 46.97 -10.41 7.60
C SER A 31 47.84 -9.16 7.79
N ASP A 32 47.75 -8.22 6.87
CA ASP A 32 48.34 -6.89 7.05
C ASP A 32 47.60 -6.11 8.15
N ILE A 33 48.35 -5.36 8.97
CA ILE A 33 47.84 -4.56 10.10
C ILE A 33 47.93 -3.07 9.70
N PRO A 34 46.94 -2.21 10.03
CA PRO A 34 45.74 -2.47 10.84
C PRO A 34 44.65 -3.28 10.13
N VAL A 35 43.83 -4.01 10.90
CA VAL A 35 42.70 -4.80 10.39
C VAL A 35 41.35 -4.17 10.70
N CYS A 36 40.31 -4.55 9.97
CA CYS A 36 38.97 -4.03 10.21
C CYS A 36 38.29 -4.69 11.41
N HIS A 37 37.41 -3.95 12.09
CA HIS A 37 36.59 -4.52 13.16
C HIS A 37 35.77 -5.72 12.67
N GLY A 38 35.82 -6.83 13.41
CA GLY A 38 35.16 -8.09 13.11
C GLY A 38 35.95 -9.03 12.18
N GLN A 39 37.07 -8.58 11.59
CA GLN A 39 37.94 -9.44 10.79
C GLN A 39 38.59 -10.51 11.68
N THR A 40 38.67 -11.74 11.19
CA THR A 40 39.38 -12.81 11.90
C THR A 40 40.79 -12.93 11.36
N VAL A 41 41.77 -12.85 12.26
CA VAL A 41 43.20 -13.06 11.96
C VAL A 41 43.71 -14.29 12.70
N THR A 42 44.73 -14.93 12.15
CA THR A 42 45.41 -16.06 12.77
C THR A 42 46.80 -15.63 13.23
N LEU A 43 47.03 -15.63 14.54
CA LEU A 43 48.37 -15.45 15.10
C LEU A 43 49.03 -16.82 15.21
N SER A 44 50.28 -16.95 14.76
CA SER A 44 51.01 -18.22 14.72
C SER A 44 52.43 -18.06 15.25
N VAL A 45 52.93 -19.12 15.86
CA VAL A 45 54.31 -19.28 16.33
C VAL A 45 54.87 -20.58 15.72
N ALA A 46 56.20 -20.66 15.56
CA ALA A 46 56.86 -21.85 15.07
C ALA A 46 56.46 -23.09 15.89
N LYS A 47 56.02 -24.15 15.19
CA LYS A 47 55.58 -25.39 15.83
C LYS A 47 56.78 -26.28 16.16
N GLY A 48 56.99 -26.57 17.44
CA GLY A 48 57.93 -27.60 17.92
C GLY A 48 57.22 -28.85 18.42
N GLU A 49 57.87 -30.01 18.30
CA GLU A 49 57.31 -31.32 18.70
C GLU A 49 57.09 -31.45 20.23
N ASN A 50 57.91 -30.78 21.04
CA ASN A 50 57.88 -30.85 22.50
C ASN A 50 57.50 -29.51 23.16
N ASN A 51 56.99 -28.57 22.38
CA ASN A 51 56.68 -27.22 22.83
C ASN A 51 55.25 -27.13 23.36
N VAL A 52 55.10 -26.51 24.53
CA VAL A 52 53.83 -26.07 25.11
C VAL A 52 53.73 -24.56 24.98
N TYR A 53 52.56 -24.07 24.59
CA TYR A 53 52.30 -22.66 24.34
C TYR A 53 51.39 -22.12 25.45
N LEU A 54 51.53 -20.84 25.79
CA LEU A 54 50.61 -20.12 26.67
C LEU A 54 50.45 -18.69 26.17
N TRP A 55 49.29 -18.41 25.56
CA TRP A 55 48.95 -17.09 25.02
C TRP A 55 48.33 -16.19 26.08
N SER A 56 48.62 -14.90 26.00
CA SER A 56 47.94 -13.84 26.75
C SER A 56 47.54 -12.71 25.79
N PRO A 57 46.30 -12.19 25.85
CA PRO A 57 45.18 -12.66 26.66
C PRO A 57 44.60 -14.00 26.16
N GLY A 58 43.84 -14.70 27.01
CA GLY A 58 43.03 -15.87 26.63
C GLY A 58 43.53 -17.22 27.16
N GLY A 59 44.83 -17.39 27.43
CA GLY A 59 45.37 -18.62 28.02
C GLY A 59 45.39 -19.83 27.08
N GLU A 60 45.21 -19.63 25.78
CA GLU A 60 45.23 -20.69 24.77
C GLU A 60 46.61 -21.39 24.74
N THR A 61 46.62 -22.68 24.36
CA THR A 61 47.81 -23.54 24.49
C THR A 61 48.31 -24.14 23.18
N THR A 62 47.80 -23.66 22.05
CA THR A 62 48.15 -24.12 20.70
C THR A 62 49.23 -23.24 20.06
N SER A 63 49.91 -23.76 19.02
CA SER A 63 50.92 -22.99 18.27
C SER A 63 50.33 -21.85 17.41
N PHE A 64 49.01 -21.77 17.31
CA PHE A 64 48.28 -20.69 16.68
C PHE A 64 46.97 -20.39 17.42
N ILE A 65 46.49 -19.17 17.32
CA ILE A 65 45.18 -18.73 17.82
C ILE A 65 44.43 -17.94 16.75
N LYS A 66 43.10 -18.02 16.76
CA LYS A 66 42.25 -17.18 15.92
C LYS A 66 41.67 -16.06 16.76
N TYR A 67 41.87 -14.83 16.32
CA TYR A 67 41.37 -13.65 16.99
C TYR A 67 40.40 -12.90 16.07
N LYS A 68 39.16 -12.70 16.54
CA LYS A 68 38.19 -11.83 15.87
C LYS A 68 38.40 -10.41 16.38
N ALA A 69 39.00 -9.56 15.56
CA ALA A 69 39.43 -8.21 15.90
C ALA A 69 38.28 -7.32 16.36
N ALA A 70 38.10 -7.16 17.68
CA ALA A 70 37.07 -6.29 18.24
C ALA A 70 37.64 -4.90 18.54
N GLU A 71 38.87 -4.85 19.05
CA GLU A 71 39.59 -3.64 19.46
C GLU A 71 41.09 -3.89 19.40
N THR A 72 41.89 -2.82 19.39
CA THR A 72 43.35 -2.94 19.39
C THR A 72 43.82 -3.71 20.61
N THR A 73 44.44 -4.87 20.39
CA THR A 73 44.78 -5.83 21.45
C THR A 73 46.24 -6.25 21.36
N THR A 74 46.91 -6.32 22.50
CA THR A 74 48.31 -6.76 22.61
C THR A 74 48.36 -8.22 23.01
N PHE A 75 49.07 -9.03 22.23
CA PHE A 75 49.31 -10.44 22.48
C PHE A 75 50.75 -10.70 22.93
N THR A 76 50.90 -11.65 23.84
CA THR A 76 52.18 -12.29 24.18
C THR A 76 52.00 -13.80 24.21
N VAL A 77 53.07 -14.54 23.98
CA VAL A 77 53.09 -16.00 24.08
C VAL A 77 54.35 -16.45 24.81
N THR A 78 54.17 -17.40 25.72
CA THR A 78 55.27 -18.16 26.33
C THR A 78 55.32 -19.53 25.67
N VAL A 79 56.49 -19.92 25.16
CA VAL A 79 56.74 -21.24 24.58
C VAL A 79 57.74 -21.99 25.46
N THR A 80 57.34 -23.14 25.99
CA THR A 80 58.18 -23.95 26.88
C THR A 80 58.44 -25.32 26.25
N ASP A 81 59.70 -25.71 26.11
CA ASP A 81 60.07 -27.08 25.72
C ASP A 81 59.96 -28.00 26.94
N THR A 82 59.19 -29.08 26.79
CA THR A 82 58.88 -30.01 27.89
C THR A 82 60.02 -30.99 28.23
N ILE A 83 61.01 -31.13 27.35
CA ILE A 83 62.18 -31.99 27.56
C ILE A 83 63.31 -31.21 28.23
N THR A 84 63.62 -30.02 27.73
CA THR A 84 64.74 -29.20 28.24
C THR A 84 64.31 -28.28 29.39
N GLY A 85 63.03 -27.94 29.47
CA GLY A 85 62.51 -26.95 30.41
C GLY A 85 62.84 -25.51 30.04
N GLU A 86 63.48 -25.27 28.88
CA GLU A 86 63.76 -23.93 28.38
C GLU A 86 62.46 -23.24 27.95
N ALA A 87 62.40 -21.91 28.16
CA ALA A 87 61.24 -21.10 27.80
C ALA A 87 61.65 -19.86 27.00
N CYS A 88 60.84 -19.55 25.98
CA CYS A 88 60.94 -18.34 25.17
C CYS A 88 59.72 -17.45 25.45
N TYR A 89 59.96 -16.15 25.67
CA TYR A 89 58.92 -15.14 25.90
C TYR A 89 58.89 -14.19 24.71
N SER A 90 57.74 -14.08 24.04
CA SER A 90 57.62 -13.19 22.89
C SER A 90 57.71 -11.73 23.30
N ALA A 91 58.17 -10.87 22.39
CA ALA A 91 57.88 -9.44 22.48
C ALA A 91 56.35 -9.22 22.40
N PRO A 92 55.81 -8.12 22.98
CA PRO A 92 54.42 -7.74 22.77
C PRO A 92 54.12 -7.53 21.30
N PHE A 93 53.10 -8.22 20.79
CA PHE A 93 52.64 -8.10 19.41
C PHE A 93 51.25 -7.44 19.40
N VAL A 94 51.12 -6.29 18.75
CA VAL A 94 49.90 -5.50 18.77
C VAL A 94 49.10 -5.75 17.48
N ILE A 95 47.86 -6.18 17.62
CA ILE A 95 46.88 -6.17 16.52
C ILE A 95 46.17 -4.83 16.56
N GLU A 96 46.54 -3.91 15.68
CA GLU A 96 45.84 -2.62 15.51
C GLU A 96 44.54 -2.82 14.74
N VAL A 97 43.46 -2.22 15.22
CA VAL A 97 42.13 -2.30 14.61
C VAL A 97 41.66 -0.91 14.20
N TYR A 98 41.22 -0.75 12.95
CA TYR A 98 40.65 0.51 12.50
C TYR A 98 39.38 0.88 13.30
N PRO A 99 39.17 2.17 13.62
CA PRO A 99 37.96 2.61 14.30
C PRO A 99 36.70 2.20 13.54
N SER A 100 35.75 1.57 14.24
CA SER A 100 34.43 1.27 13.67
C SER A 100 33.61 2.54 13.46
N PHE A 101 32.71 2.54 12.47
CA PHE A 101 31.75 3.61 12.24
C PHE A 101 30.32 3.08 12.24
N LYS A 102 29.35 3.96 12.52
CA LYS A 102 27.91 3.64 12.48
C LYS A 102 27.25 4.26 11.26
N ILE A 103 26.13 3.72 10.83
CA ILE A 103 25.30 4.31 9.77
C ILE A 103 24.05 4.88 10.44
N SER A 104 23.72 6.13 10.15
CA SER A 104 22.45 6.74 10.53
C SER A 104 21.61 7.03 9.30
N PHE A 105 20.29 7.04 9.48
CA PHE A 105 19.34 7.26 8.40
C PHE A 105 18.40 8.42 8.73
N GLU A 106 18.15 9.26 7.74
CA GLU A 106 17.15 10.32 7.78
C GLU A 106 16.22 10.15 6.58
N GLN A 107 14.93 9.92 6.84
CA GLN A 107 13.92 9.90 5.78
C GLN A 107 13.48 11.34 5.49
N MET A 108 13.99 11.89 4.38
CA MET A 108 13.76 13.27 3.96
C MET A 108 12.39 13.46 3.32
N GLN A 109 11.83 12.40 2.72
CA GLN A 109 10.50 12.43 2.12
C GLN A 109 9.72 11.18 2.52
N LEU A 110 8.56 11.39 3.12
CA LEU A 110 7.56 10.35 3.35
C LEU A 110 6.79 10.08 2.06
N THR A 111 6.20 8.90 1.95
CA THR A 111 5.26 8.56 0.87
C THR A 111 3.86 8.37 1.46
N CYS A 112 2.86 8.39 0.60
CA CYS A 112 1.48 8.07 0.91
C CYS A 112 1.23 6.58 0.60
N THR A 113 0.29 5.95 1.29
CA THR A 113 -0.03 4.55 1.01
C THR A 113 -1.49 4.18 1.31
N ASN A 114 -2.04 3.29 0.47
CA ASN A 114 -3.28 2.55 0.70
C ASN A 114 -2.98 1.17 1.33
N GLY A 115 -2.04 1.08 2.27
CA GLY A 115 -1.58 -0.17 2.89
C GLY A 115 -0.21 -0.65 2.38
N ASP A 116 -0.15 -1.83 1.75
CA ASP A 116 1.07 -2.38 1.13
C ASP A 116 1.13 -2.13 -0.40
N ASN A 117 0.02 -1.66 -0.97
CA ASN A 117 -0.08 -1.33 -2.39
C ASN A 117 0.18 0.17 -2.56
N ASP A 118 1.46 0.52 -2.70
CA ASP A 118 1.93 1.89 -2.92
C ASP A 118 1.22 2.57 -4.11
N ASN A 119 0.71 3.78 -3.87
CA ASN A 119 0.31 4.72 -4.93
C ASN A 119 1.47 5.67 -5.33
N GLY A 120 2.69 5.47 -4.80
CA GLY A 120 3.86 6.23 -5.22
C GLY A 120 5.17 5.71 -4.64
N ASN A 121 6.12 5.39 -5.51
CA ASN A 121 7.52 5.15 -5.13
C ASN A 121 8.21 6.51 -4.95
N THR A 122 7.98 7.22 -3.85
CA THR A 122 8.49 8.61 -3.67
C THR A 122 9.31 8.83 -2.41
N ALA A 123 9.48 7.82 -1.54
CA ALA A 123 10.26 8.01 -0.33
C ALA A 123 11.74 8.31 -0.65
N MET A 124 12.33 9.25 0.10
CA MET A 124 13.75 9.62 -0.01
C MET A 124 14.44 9.42 1.32
N ILE A 125 15.56 8.69 1.33
CA ILE A 125 16.35 8.41 2.52
C ILE A 125 17.80 8.81 2.29
N LYS A 126 18.33 9.59 3.22
CA LYS A 126 19.75 9.91 3.31
C LYS A 126 20.42 9.03 4.35
N ALA A 127 21.46 8.30 3.96
CA ALA A 127 22.35 7.61 4.87
C ALA A 127 23.55 8.51 5.22
N THR A 128 24.02 8.46 6.47
CA THR A 128 25.23 9.16 6.91
C THR A 128 26.10 8.23 7.74
N ALA A 129 27.34 8.02 7.31
CA ALA A 129 28.34 7.33 8.11
C ALA A 129 28.88 8.25 9.21
N LEU A 130 28.85 7.76 10.46
CA LEU A 130 29.31 8.43 11.66
C LEU A 130 30.61 7.76 12.14
N GLY A 131 31.74 8.29 11.67
CA GLY A 131 33.08 7.85 12.06
C GLY A 131 34.15 8.83 11.57
N GLU A 132 35.40 8.54 11.89
CA GLU A 132 36.55 9.42 11.60
C GLU A 132 37.28 9.03 10.29
N SER A 133 37.06 7.82 9.79
CA SER A 133 37.73 7.23 8.62
C SER A 133 37.13 7.63 7.26
N GLY A 134 36.63 8.86 7.11
CA GLY A 134 36.13 9.35 5.82
C GLY A 134 37.25 9.52 4.77
N PRO A 135 36.93 9.56 3.46
CA PRO A 135 35.59 9.53 2.85
C PRO A 135 34.94 8.15 2.84
N TYR A 136 33.61 8.14 2.74
CA TYR A 136 32.78 6.93 2.73
C TYR A 136 32.14 6.70 1.37
N ILE A 137 32.13 5.45 0.93
CA ILE A 137 31.48 4.97 -0.30
C ILE A 137 30.18 4.29 0.10
N TYR A 138 29.07 4.69 -0.51
CA TYR A 138 27.72 4.22 -0.17
C TYR A 138 27.16 3.35 -1.31
N GLU A 139 26.76 2.12 -1.00
CA GLU A 139 26.21 1.17 -1.96
C GLU A 139 24.86 0.63 -1.47
N TRP A 140 23.77 1.14 -2.05
CA TRP A 140 22.41 0.68 -1.72
C TRP A 140 22.05 -0.60 -2.49
N ASN A 141 21.50 -1.58 -1.78
CA ASN A 141 20.94 -2.78 -2.40
C ASN A 141 19.46 -2.55 -2.80
N VAL A 142 19.26 -1.74 -3.84
CA VAL A 142 17.94 -1.37 -4.38
C VAL A 142 17.81 -1.81 -5.84
N ARG A 143 16.66 -2.38 -6.20
CA ARG A 143 16.35 -2.80 -7.58
C ARG A 143 14.92 -2.35 -7.95
N PRO A 144 14.72 -1.55 -9.01
CA PRO A 144 15.73 -0.94 -9.88
C PRO A 144 16.64 0.08 -9.17
N THR A 145 17.66 0.60 -9.84
CA THR A 145 18.56 1.62 -9.27
C THR A 145 17.76 2.86 -8.89
N GLN A 146 17.74 3.15 -7.59
CA GLN A 146 16.91 4.16 -6.92
C GLN A 146 17.81 5.08 -6.08
N ILE A 147 18.87 5.58 -6.70
CA ILE A 147 19.92 6.38 -6.04
C ILE A 147 20.02 7.72 -6.76
N ALA A 148 20.13 8.81 -6.00
CA ALA A 148 20.23 10.15 -6.55
C ALA A 148 21.50 10.30 -7.43
N PRO A 149 21.39 10.89 -8.63
CA PRO A 149 22.55 11.17 -9.46
C PRO A 149 23.57 12.04 -8.69
N SER A 150 24.83 11.62 -8.69
CA SER A 150 25.95 12.33 -8.02
C SER A 150 25.88 12.40 -6.48
N ASN A 151 24.92 11.73 -5.84
CA ASN A 151 24.86 11.63 -4.38
C ASN A 151 24.52 10.21 -3.92
N PRO A 152 25.53 9.31 -3.81
CA PRO A 152 25.30 7.89 -3.52
C PRO A 152 24.75 7.63 -2.12
N SER A 153 24.82 8.61 -1.19
CA SER A 153 24.23 8.46 0.14
C SER A 153 22.72 8.70 0.16
N LEU A 154 22.13 9.19 -0.93
CA LEU A 154 20.71 9.52 -1.04
C LEU A 154 19.99 8.50 -1.94
N ALA A 155 19.19 7.63 -1.32
CA ALA A 155 18.25 6.77 -2.04
C ALA A 155 16.93 7.50 -2.27
N ILE A 156 16.37 7.35 -3.48
CA ILE A 156 15.19 8.10 -3.95
C ILE A 156 14.17 7.17 -4.59
N GLY A 157 12.90 7.57 -4.49
CA GLY A 157 11.81 6.81 -5.08
C GLY A 157 11.66 5.43 -4.48
N LEU A 158 11.86 5.29 -3.17
CA LEU A 158 11.65 4.06 -2.44
C LEU A 158 10.17 3.82 -2.15
N LYS A 159 9.80 2.56 -1.94
CA LYS A 159 8.46 2.11 -1.56
C LYS A 159 8.16 2.38 -0.09
N ALA A 160 6.89 2.57 0.27
CA ALA A 160 6.44 2.57 1.65
C ALA A 160 6.69 1.22 2.33
N HIS A 161 6.83 1.22 3.66
CA HIS A 161 6.77 0.02 4.50
C HIS A 161 7.70 -1.12 4.06
N GLN A 162 8.84 -0.77 3.47
CA GLN A 162 9.79 -1.71 2.90
C GLN A 162 11.15 -1.54 3.58
N LYS A 163 11.81 -2.68 3.83
CA LYS A 163 13.16 -2.72 4.36
C LYS A 163 14.18 -2.65 3.23
N TYR A 164 15.14 -1.73 3.34
CA TYR A 164 16.24 -1.52 2.41
C TYR A 164 17.58 -1.69 3.09
N PHE A 165 18.55 -2.25 2.38
CA PHE A 165 19.90 -2.52 2.89
C PHE A 165 20.93 -1.62 2.20
N ILE A 166 21.96 -1.25 2.93
CA ILE A 166 23.11 -0.49 2.42
C ILE A 166 24.40 -1.14 2.92
N ASN A 167 25.41 -1.14 2.06
CA ASN A 167 26.79 -1.40 2.42
C ASN A 167 27.59 -0.10 2.30
N VAL A 168 28.36 0.25 3.32
CA VAL A 168 29.20 1.45 3.34
C VAL A 168 30.63 1.04 3.58
N THR A 169 31.56 1.58 2.80
CA THR A 169 33.00 1.28 2.91
C THR A 169 33.77 2.57 3.16
N ASP A 170 34.73 2.52 4.08
CA ASP A 170 35.59 3.65 4.42
C ASP A 170 36.87 3.71 3.54
N VAL A 171 37.73 4.71 3.74
CA VAL A 171 38.98 4.86 2.98
C VAL A 171 39.99 3.74 3.21
N ASN A 172 39.90 3.05 4.34
CA ASN A 172 40.78 1.94 4.71
C ASN A 172 40.25 0.58 4.19
N GLY A 173 39.12 0.56 3.48
CA GLY A 173 38.48 -0.64 2.96
C GLY A 173 37.58 -1.36 3.98
N CYS A 174 37.40 -0.81 5.17
CA CYS A 174 36.51 -1.39 6.17
C CYS A 174 35.05 -1.13 5.82
N SER A 175 34.27 -2.20 5.76
CA SER A 175 32.86 -2.14 5.36
C SER A 175 31.94 -2.41 6.54
N ASN A 176 30.82 -1.68 6.59
CA ASN A 176 29.73 -1.91 7.52
C ASN A 176 28.40 -1.90 6.75
N SER A 177 27.49 -2.80 7.14
CA SER A 177 26.18 -2.93 6.51
C SER A 177 25.08 -2.63 7.50
N ASP A 178 24.06 -1.90 7.08
CA ASP A 178 22.87 -1.65 7.89
C ASP A 178 21.61 -1.61 7.01
N SER A 179 20.46 -1.41 7.63
CA SER A 179 19.17 -1.38 6.98
C SER A 179 18.25 -0.34 7.57
N VAL A 180 17.36 0.17 6.72
CA VAL A 180 16.35 1.16 7.08
C VAL A 180 14.97 0.70 6.62
N TYR A 181 13.95 1.02 7.40
CA TYR A 181 12.56 0.77 7.06
C TYR A 181 11.88 2.09 6.70
N THR A 182 11.29 2.17 5.51
CA THR A 182 10.58 3.37 5.05
C THR A 182 9.26 3.54 5.79
N LYS A 183 9.02 4.76 6.28
CA LYS A 183 7.73 5.18 6.86
C LYS A 183 6.86 5.84 5.79
N ALA A 184 5.55 5.81 6.00
CA ALA A 184 4.56 6.41 5.12
C ALA A 184 3.40 7.00 5.93
N PHE A 185 2.61 7.86 5.29
CA PHE A 185 1.31 8.30 5.78
C PHE A 185 0.20 7.44 5.19
N SER A 186 -0.75 7.05 6.03
CA SER A 186 -1.94 6.33 5.58
C SER A 186 -2.88 7.26 4.83
N ASN A 187 -3.44 6.76 3.75
CA ASN A 187 -4.53 7.39 3.02
C ASN A 187 -5.87 7.20 3.72
N ALA A 188 -6.83 8.07 3.38
CA ALA A 188 -8.17 7.98 3.92
C ALA A 188 -8.98 6.88 3.22
N THR A 189 -9.73 6.10 3.99
CA THR A 189 -10.70 5.11 3.49
C THR A 189 -12.10 5.72 3.45
N VAL A 190 -12.77 5.65 2.30
CA VAL A 190 -14.07 6.29 2.07
C VAL A 190 -15.07 5.32 1.46
N GLU A 191 -16.34 5.45 1.84
CA GLU A 191 -17.48 4.82 1.17
C GLU A 191 -18.29 5.89 0.43
N ILE A 192 -18.65 5.63 -0.84
CA ILE A 192 -19.49 6.52 -1.65
C ILE A 192 -20.91 5.96 -1.74
N SER A 193 -21.91 6.82 -1.51
CA SER A 193 -23.32 6.51 -1.73
C SER A 193 -23.96 7.50 -2.71
N THR A 194 -25.03 7.05 -3.37
CA THR A 194 -25.79 7.84 -4.34
C THR A 194 -27.28 7.68 -4.11
N THR A 195 -28.03 8.77 -4.27
CA THR A 195 -29.49 8.74 -4.21
C THR A 195 -30.07 9.41 -5.46
N PRO A 196 -30.74 8.67 -6.35
CA PRO A 196 -30.88 7.20 -6.39
C PRO A 196 -29.60 6.49 -6.89
N ASP A 197 -29.52 5.15 -6.72
CA ASP A 197 -28.44 4.32 -7.31
C ASP A 197 -28.55 4.20 -8.85
N THR A 198 -29.77 4.25 -9.39
CA THR A 198 -30.04 4.29 -10.84
C THR A 198 -30.97 5.46 -11.11
N ALA A 199 -30.57 6.31 -12.04
CA ALA A 199 -31.37 7.43 -12.51
C ALA A 199 -32.02 7.12 -13.87
N TYR A 200 -33.05 7.89 -14.21
CA TYR A 200 -33.72 7.78 -15.50
C TYR A 200 -33.58 9.09 -16.25
N ILE A 201 -33.50 9.04 -17.59
CA ILE A 201 -33.32 10.27 -18.38
C ILE A 201 -34.50 11.26 -18.20
N GLN A 202 -35.67 10.77 -17.78
CA GLN A 202 -36.83 11.56 -17.40
C GLN A 202 -36.71 12.21 -16.00
N ASN A 203 -35.89 11.67 -15.10
CA ASN A 203 -35.54 12.25 -13.80
C ASN A 203 -34.05 11.98 -13.46
N PRO A 204 -33.10 12.70 -14.08
CA PRO A 204 -31.69 12.33 -14.09
C PRO A 204 -30.86 12.96 -12.96
N TYR A 205 -31.50 13.32 -11.84
CA TYR A 205 -30.83 13.95 -10.71
C TYR A 205 -30.27 12.87 -9.81
N VAL A 206 -28.97 12.98 -9.50
CA VAL A 206 -28.28 12.06 -8.60
C VAL A 206 -27.58 12.90 -7.53
N THR A 207 -27.94 12.66 -6.27
CA THR A 207 -27.22 13.19 -5.12
C THR A 207 -26.08 12.26 -4.77
N PHE A 208 -24.89 12.81 -4.58
CA PHE A 208 -23.69 12.08 -4.14
C PHE A 208 -23.40 12.40 -2.69
N GLU A 209 -22.99 11.40 -1.93
CA GLU A 209 -22.53 11.53 -0.55
C GLU A 209 -21.32 10.61 -0.33
N PHE A 210 -20.51 10.92 0.68
CA PHE A 210 -19.41 10.04 1.08
C PHE A 210 -19.22 10.04 2.59
N GLU A 211 -18.77 8.90 3.11
CA GLU A 211 -18.44 8.72 4.53
C GLU A 211 -16.95 8.38 4.68
N ASN A 212 -16.27 9.09 5.59
CA ASN A 212 -14.89 8.77 5.94
C ASN A 212 -14.84 7.62 6.96
N LEU A 213 -14.62 6.40 6.47
CA LEU A 213 -14.50 5.19 7.30
C LEU A 213 -13.21 5.17 8.14
N SER A 214 -12.26 6.06 7.85
CA SER A 214 -10.97 6.15 8.54
C SER A 214 -10.86 7.34 9.50
N ILE A 215 -11.98 8.00 9.84
CA ILE A 215 -12.01 9.27 10.58
C ILE A 215 -11.16 9.29 11.86
N ASP A 216 -11.10 8.19 12.61
CA ASP A 216 -10.34 8.12 13.87
C ASP A 216 -8.81 8.10 13.66
N THR A 217 -8.34 7.85 12.43
CA THR A 217 -6.92 7.70 12.09
C THR A 217 -6.44 8.66 11.01
N VAL A 218 -7.26 8.95 10.01
CA VAL A 218 -6.93 9.81 8.88
C VAL A 218 -8.07 10.80 8.63
N GLN A 219 -7.75 12.08 8.83
CA GLN A 219 -8.68 13.20 8.62
C GLN A 219 -8.59 13.69 7.18
N ILE A 220 -9.73 13.81 6.51
CA ILE A 220 -9.85 14.41 5.17
C ILE A 220 -9.97 15.93 5.35
N VAL A 221 -9.13 16.68 4.63
CA VAL A 221 -9.11 18.16 4.69
C VAL A 221 -9.64 18.84 3.45
N SER A 222 -9.70 18.12 2.33
CA SER A 222 -10.32 18.61 1.10
C SER A 222 -10.69 17.46 0.19
N HIS A 223 -11.64 17.69 -0.70
CA HIS A 223 -12.09 16.73 -1.70
C HIS A 223 -12.65 17.46 -2.92
N PHE A 224 -12.84 16.70 -4.01
CA PHE A 224 -13.65 17.12 -5.14
C PHE A 224 -14.23 15.90 -5.88
N TRP A 225 -15.32 16.16 -6.59
CA TRP A 225 -16.07 15.21 -7.39
C TRP A 225 -15.89 15.48 -8.89
N GLU A 226 -15.75 14.41 -9.68
CA GLU A 226 -15.80 14.42 -11.15
C GLU A 226 -16.82 13.38 -11.62
N PHE A 227 -17.85 13.77 -12.37
CA PHE A 227 -19.02 12.92 -12.58
C PHE A 227 -18.93 11.95 -13.78
N GLY A 228 -17.79 11.94 -14.49
CA GLY A 228 -17.56 10.99 -15.59
C GLY A 228 -18.27 11.31 -16.92
N ASP A 229 -18.91 12.48 -17.05
CA ASP A 229 -19.63 12.94 -18.25
C ASP A 229 -19.01 14.20 -18.91
N ASN A 230 -17.78 14.56 -18.51
CA ASN A 230 -17.07 15.80 -18.88
C ASN A 230 -17.69 17.10 -18.34
N SER A 231 -18.61 17.05 -17.38
CA SER A 231 -19.04 18.25 -16.67
C SER A 231 -17.90 18.84 -15.81
N PRO A 232 -17.99 20.12 -15.41
CA PRO A 232 -17.07 20.68 -14.43
C PRO A 232 -17.06 19.89 -13.12
N ARG A 233 -15.89 19.84 -12.46
CA ARG A 233 -15.73 19.25 -11.13
C ARG A 233 -16.52 20.03 -10.07
N SER A 234 -16.89 19.37 -8.97
CA SER A 234 -17.55 19.99 -7.81
C SER A 234 -16.71 19.85 -6.54
N VAL A 235 -16.72 20.87 -5.69
CA VAL A 235 -16.07 20.86 -4.35
C VAL A 235 -17.10 20.86 -3.21
N ILE A 236 -18.38 20.70 -3.54
CA ILE A 236 -19.47 20.61 -2.55
C ILE A 236 -19.42 19.22 -1.91
N ASP A 237 -19.69 19.13 -0.60
CA ASP A 237 -19.70 17.87 0.15
C ASP A 237 -20.69 16.86 -0.44
N ALA A 238 -21.95 17.28 -0.58
CA ALA A 238 -23.04 16.50 -1.15
C ALA A 238 -23.64 17.16 -2.41
N PRO A 239 -22.97 17.03 -3.58
CA PRO A 239 -23.46 17.66 -4.81
C PRO A 239 -24.65 16.88 -5.39
N VAL A 240 -25.58 17.62 -6.00
CA VAL A 240 -26.61 17.05 -6.89
C VAL A 240 -26.14 17.27 -8.33
N HIS A 241 -25.90 16.17 -9.06
CA HIS A 241 -25.52 16.21 -10.47
C HIS A 241 -26.69 15.80 -11.37
N VAL A 242 -26.67 16.29 -12.62
CA VAL A 242 -27.72 16.04 -13.61
C VAL A 242 -27.10 15.41 -14.84
N TYR A 243 -27.37 14.12 -15.07
CA TYR A 243 -26.90 13.42 -16.25
C TYR A 243 -27.81 13.67 -17.46
N THR A 244 -27.27 14.26 -18.51
CA THR A 244 -28.10 14.70 -19.64
C THR A 244 -28.25 13.64 -20.74
N GLU A 245 -27.54 12.51 -20.68
CA GLU A 245 -27.63 11.44 -21.67
C GLU A 245 -27.78 10.08 -20.97
N VAL A 246 -28.29 9.09 -21.72
CA VAL A 246 -28.35 7.70 -21.26
C VAL A 246 -26.94 7.11 -21.32
N GLY A 247 -26.55 6.37 -20.29
CA GLY A 247 -25.24 5.74 -20.23
C GLY A 247 -24.87 5.22 -18.85
N ASP A 248 -23.74 4.54 -18.81
CA ASP A 248 -23.06 4.12 -17.59
C ASP A 248 -21.91 5.10 -17.33
N TYR A 249 -21.89 5.72 -16.15
CA TYR A 249 -20.92 6.74 -15.76
C TYR A 249 -20.09 6.26 -14.57
N GLN A 250 -18.82 6.64 -14.55
CA GLN A 250 -17.94 6.47 -13.39
C GLN A 250 -17.71 7.83 -12.76
N ALA A 251 -18.37 8.08 -11.62
CA ALA A 251 -18.16 9.29 -10.83
C ALA A 251 -16.97 9.06 -9.89
N TYR A 252 -15.98 9.93 -9.94
CA TYR A 252 -14.78 9.90 -9.12
C TYR A 252 -14.86 10.89 -7.97
N LEU A 253 -14.41 10.45 -6.80
CA LEU A 253 -14.15 11.29 -5.63
C LEU A 253 -12.66 11.26 -5.34
N THR A 254 -12.01 12.43 -5.38
CA THR A 254 -10.63 12.58 -4.91
C THR A 254 -10.65 13.23 -3.55
N VAL A 255 -10.03 12.60 -2.54
CA VAL A 255 -9.91 13.13 -1.18
C VAL A 255 -8.45 13.34 -0.82
N TYR A 256 -8.17 14.37 -0.01
CA TYR A 256 -6.83 14.69 0.49
C TYR A 256 -6.81 14.68 2.02
N ASN A 257 -5.76 14.11 2.60
CA ASN A 257 -5.51 14.19 4.05
C ASN A 257 -4.65 15.42 4.44
N GLN A 258 -4.45 15.62 5.74
CA GLN A 258 -3.63 16.73 6.29
C GLN A 258 -2.19 16.75 5.79
N GLN A 259 -1.66 15.59 5.38
CA GLN A 259 -0.30 15.42 4.88
C GLN A 259 -0.20 15.63 3.36
N GLY A 260 -1.31 15.96 2.70
CA GLY A 260 -1.38 16.17 1.26
C GLY A 260 -1.47 14.89 0.44
N CYS A 261 -1.67 13.73 1.08
CA CYS A 261 -1.87 12.47 0.38
C CYS A 261 -3.27 12.42 -0.22
N ASP A 262 -3.33 12.03 -1.50
CA ASP A 262 -4.57 11.90 -2.25
C ASP A 262 -4.97 10.44 -2.46
N THR A 263 -6.28 10.22 -2.57
CA THR A 263 -6.86 8.93 -2.93
C THR A 263 -8.09 9.13 -3.77
N VAL A 264 -8.23 8.30 -4.80
CA VAL A 264 -9.34 8.36 -5.76
C VAL A 264 -10.23 7.15 -5.56
N TYR A 265 -11.51 7.41 -5.31
CA TYR A 265 -12.59 6.44 -5.24
C TYR A 265 -13.53 6.65 -6.44
N PHE A 266 -14.27 5.60 -6.82
CA PHE A 266 -15.28 5.74 -7.87
C PHE A 266 -16.59 5.06 -7.49
N LYS A 267 -17.69 5.56 -8.06
CA LYS A 267 -19.03 5.00 -7.98
C LYS A 267 -19.63 4.91 -9.38
N GLU A 268 -20.16 3.74 -9.71
CA GLU A 268 -20.90 3.55 -10.96
C GLU A 268 -22.30 4.15 -10.83
N VAL A 269 -22.71 4.92 -11.85
CA VAL A 269 -24.04 5.51 -11.95
C VAL A 269 -24.63 5.13 -13.29
N LYS A 270 -25.84 4.56 -13.27
CA LYS A 270 -26.57 4.17 -14.48
C LYS A 270 -27.70 5.15 -14.76
N VAL A 271 -27.77 5.60 -16.00
CA VAL A 271 -28.84 6.48 -16.49
C VAL A 271 -29.55 5.77 -17.63
N LEU A 272 -30.80 5.39 -17.40
CA LEU A 272 -31.58 4.56 -18.32
C LEU A 272 -32.79 5.32 -18.90
N PRO A 273 -33.31 4.92 -20.08
CA PRO A 273 -34.65 5.33 -20.48
C PRO A 273 -35.71 4.61 -19.62
N ILE A 274 -36.80 5.29 -19.26
CA ILE A 274 -37.95 4.62 -18.63
C ILE A 274 -38.99 4.17 -19.68
N LYS A 275 -39.52 2.96 -19.50
CA LYS A 275 -40.77 2.51 -20.12
C LYS A 275 -41.72 2.08 -19.02
N LEU A 276 -42.91 2.67 -18.95
CA LEU A 276 -43.90 2.29 -17.94
C LEU A 276 -44.68 1.04 -18.38
N GLN A 277 -44.89 0.12 -17.44
CA GLN A 277 -45.87 -0.95 -17.51
C GLN A 277 -47.11 -0.51 -16.73
N ILE A 278 -48.20 -0.30 -17.47
CA ILE A 278 -49.49 0.13 -16.92
C ILE A 278 -50.49 -1.01 -17.08
N PRO A 279 -51.04 -1.57 -15.99
CA PRO A 279 -51.99 -2.66 -16.07
C PRO A 279 -53.30 -2.19 -16.73
N ASN A 280 -54.11 -3.15 -17.18
CA ASN A 280 -55.43 -2.89 -17.77
C ASN A 280 -56.57 -3.46 -16.92
N ILE A 281 -56.26 -4.01 -15.75
CA ILE A 281 -57.20 -4.67 -14.85
C ILE A 281 -56.72 -4.53 -13.39
N ILE A 282 -57.67 -4.32 -12.48
CA ILE A 282 -57.51 -4.51 -11.04
C ILE A 282 -58.66 -5.37 -10.50
N THR A 283 -58.39 -6.13 -9.46
CA THR A 283 -59.33 -7.02 -8.76
C THR A 283 -59.33 -6.71 -7.26
N PRO A 284 -59.98 -5.61 -6.82
CA PRO A 284 -59.97 -5.17 -5.42
C PRO A 284 -60.84 -6.07 -4.54
N ASN A 285 -60.38 -7.29 -4.29
CA ASN A 285 -61.06 -8.33 -3.50
C ASN A 285 -60.37 -8.57 -2.13
N GLY A 286 -59.25 -7.91 -1.86
CA GLY A 286 -58.49 -7.98 -0.61
C GLY A 286 -57.56 -9.20 -0.49
N ASP A 287 -57.25 -9.89 -1.59
CA ASP A 287 -56.30 -11.01 -1.60
C ASP A 287 -54.82 -10.57 -1.74
N ASN A 288 -54.57 -9.26 -1.79
CA ASN A 288 -53.30 -8.59 -2.05
C ASN A 288 -52.72 -8.82 -3.46
N ILE A 289 -53.54 -9.31 -4.40
CA ILE A 289 -53.15 -9.57 -5.79
C ILE A 289 -53.99 -8.67 -6.70
N ASN A 290 -53.33 -7.76 -7.41
CA ASN A 290 -53.98 -6.79 -8.31
C ASN A 290 -55.09 -5.97 -7.64
N ASP A 291 -55.10 -5.84 -6.31
CA ASP A 291 -56.09 -5.02 -5.60
C ASP A 291 -55.99 -3.52 -5.96
N VAL A 292 -54.80 -3.09 -6.40
CA VAL A 292 -54.45 -1.69 -6.61
C VAL A 292 -53.88 -1.50 -8.01
N PHE A 293 -54.13 -0.34 -8.60
CA PHE A 293 -53.64 0.04 -9.93
C PHE A 293 -52.16 0.42 -9.91
N ILE A 294 -51.29 -0.57 -9.79
CA ILE A 294 -49.84 -0.36 -9.66
C ILE A 294 -49.21 -0.11 -11.04
N ILE A 295 -48.50 1.01 -11.20
CA ILE A 295 -47.70 1.35 -12.38
C ILE A 295 -46.21 1.19 -12.04
N THR A 296 -45.50 0.38 -12.83
CA THR A 296 -44.07 0.09 -12.63
C THR A 296 -43.25 0.39 -13.87
N GLU A 297 -41.94 0.30 -13.75
CA GLU A 297 -41.05 0.11 -14.90
C GLU A 297 -41.36 -1.23 -15.59
N ALA A 298 -41.32 -1.25 -16.92
CA ALA A 298 -41.43 -2.46 -17.72
C ALA A 298 -40.10 -3.23 -17.73
N PRO A 299 -40.11 -4.59 -17.79
CA PRO A 299 -38.88 -5.37 -17.91
C PRO A 299 -38.02 -4.92 -19.10
N ALA A 300 -36.70 -5.04 -18.93
CA ALA A 300 -35.69 -4.60 -19.90
C ALA A 300 -35.73 -5.35 -21.26
N SER A 301 -36.54 -6.40 -21.40
CA SER A 301 -36.80 -7.08 -22.68
C SER A 301 -38.15 -7.81 -22.67
N ASP A 302 -38.70 -8.09 -23.86
CA ASP A 302 -39.93 -8.89 -24.08
C ASP A 302 -39.73 -10.39 -23.76
N GLY A 303 -39.10 -10.72 -22.63
CA GLY A 303 -38.74 -12.09 -22.24
C GLY A 303 -37.91 -12.26 -20.96
N GLU A 304 -37.39 -11.19 -20.36
CA GLU A 304 -36.94 -11.22 -18.96
C GLU A 304 -38.18 -11.37 -18.05
N PRO A 305 -38.14 -12.16 -16.96
CA PRO A 305 -39.21 -12.15 -15.98
C PRO A 305 -39.29 -10.73 -15.45
N GLY A 306 -40.35 -10.00 -15.82
CA GLY A 306 -40.67 -8.73 -15.18
C GLY A 306 -40.71 -8.92 -13.68
N VAL A 307 -40.62 -7.80 -12.95
CA VAL A 307 -40.94 -7.78 -11.52
C VAL A 307 -42.24 -8.56 -11.36
N ASP A 308 -42.16 -9.75 -10.75
CA ASP A 308 -43.30 -10.62 -10.59
C ASP A 308 -44.26 -9.85 -9.69
N LEU A 309 -45.29 -9.22 -10.28
CA LEU A 309 -46.23 -8.39 -9.56
C LEU A 309 -46.98 -9.19 -8.47
N LYS A 310 -46.88 -10.53 -8.49
CA LYS A 310 -47.35 -11.41 -7.41
C LYS A 310 -46.42 -11.47 -6.19
N ALA A 311 -45.14 -11.10 -6.33
CA ALA A 311 -44.14 -11.15 -5.26
C ALA A 311 -43.95 -9.81 -4.54
N VAL A 312 -44.59 -8.73 -5.00
CA VAL A 312 -44.40 -7.37 -4.46
C VAL A 312 -45.47 -7.00 -3.44
N SER A 313 -45.76 -7.91 -2.50
CA SER A 313 -46.69 -7.67 -1.39
C SER A 313 -45.99 -7.38 -0.05
N THR A 314 -44.65 -7.34 0.02
CA THR A 314 -43.95 -7.01 1.28
C THR A 314 -42.68 -6.21 1.06
N SER A 315 -42.76 -4.92 1.41
CA SER A 315 -41.67 -4.02 1.85
C SER A 315 -40.45 -3.86 0.92
N GLY A 316 -40.53 -2.94 -0.06
CA GLY A 316 -39.34 -2.28 -0.65
C GLY A 316 -39.25 -2.19 -2.18
N GLY A 317 -40.10 -2.89 -2.94
CA GLY A 317 -39.88 -3.09 -4.39
C GLY A 317 -40.56 -2.10 -5.35
N ILE A 318 -41.63 -1.41 -4.96
CA ILE A 318 -42.39 -0.52 -5.87
C ILE A 318 -41.96 0.92 -5.63
N LYS A 319 -41.27 1.49 -6.61
CA LYS A 319 -40.95 2.92 -6.58
C LYS A 319 -42.17 3.75 -7.01
N PRO A 320 -42.46 4.89 -6.34
CA PRO A 320 -43.47 5.82 -6.82
C PRO A 320 -43.06 6.41 -8.17
N LEU A 321 -44.00 6.97 -8.92
CA LEU A 321 -43.70 7.55 -10.24
C LEU A 321 -42.72 8.73 -10.19
N SER A 322 -42.59 9.39 -9.03
CA SER A 322 -41.59 10.44 -8.79
C SER A 322 -40.14 9.92 -8.84
N ALA A 323 -39.92 8.61 -8.75
CA ALA A 323 -38.59 8.03 -8.97
C ALA A 323 -38.17 8.06 -10.44
N TYR A 324 -39.14 8.09 -11.38
CA TYR A 324 -38.88 8.04 -12.82
C TYR A 324 -39.06 9.38 -13.51
N TYR A 325 -40.02 10.19 -13.04
CA TYR A 325 -40.39 11.49 -13.62
C TYR A 325 -40.33 12.59 -12.56
N LYS A 326 -40.09 13.84 -12.99
CA LYS A 326 -40.09 14.99 -12.09
C LYS A 326 -41.45 15.22 -11.44
N ARG A 327 -42.51 15.04 -12.23
CA ARG A 327 -43.90 15.21 -11.79
C ARG A 327 -44.83 14.33 -12.60
N THR A 328 -45.84 13.75 -11.97
CA THR A 328 -46.90 13.03 -12.67
C THR A 328 -48.29 13.45 -12.22
N THR A 329 -49.29 13.27 -13.08
CA THR A 329 -50.70 13.46 -12.77
C THR A 329 -51.52 12.34 -13.41
N LEU A 330 -52.11 11.49 -12.57
CA LEU A 330 -53.02 10.43 -12.98
C LEU A 330 -54.46 10.92 -12.82
N VAL A 331 -55.27 10.81 -13.87
CA VAL A 331 -56.70 11.10 -13.84
C VAL A 331 -57.45 9.88 -14.37
N ILE A 332 -58.50 9.45 -13.66
CA ILE A 332 -59.33 8.32 -14.05
C ILE A 332 -60.77 8.80 -14.27
N PHE A 333 -61.37 8.33 -15.36
CA PHE A 333 -62.70 8.67 -15.81
C PHE A 333 -63.58 7.42 -15.88
N ASN A 334 -64.87 7.60 -15.60
CA ASN A 334 -65.87 6.58 -15.90
C ASN A 334 -66.26 6.59 -17.39
N ARG A 335 -67.14 5.66 -17.80
CA ARG A 335 -67.60 5.52 -19.19
C ARG A 335 -68.33 6.75 -19.76
N GLN A 336 -68.86 7.62 -18.89
CA GLN A 336 -69.50 8.88 -19.29
C GLN A 336 -68.51 10.06 -19.37
N GLY A 337 -67.21 9.81 -19.20
CA GLY A 337 -66.17 10.85 -19.23
C GLY A 337 -66.10 11.70 -17.96
N ARG A 338 -66.76 11.30 -16.87
CA ARG A 338 -66.66 12.01 -15.59
C ARG A 338 -65.44 11.54 -14.83
N LYS A 339 -64.65 12.48 -14.32
CA LYS A 339 -63.50 12.22 -13.44
C LYS A 339 -63.98 11.55 -12.15
N VAL A 340 -63.42 10.39 -11.83
CA VAL A 340 -63.69 9.63 -10.61
C VAL A 340 -62.49 9.57 -9.66
N TYR A 341 -61.29 9.83 -10.17
CA TYR A 341 -60.08 9.90 -9.37
C TYR A 341 -59.06 10.83 -10.03
N GLU A 342 -58.23 11.48 -9.21
CA GLU A 342 -57.10 12.29 -9.63
C GLU A 342 -56.02 12.24 -8.55
N SER A 343 -54.76 12.10 -8.98
CA SER A 343 -53.62 12.12 -8.09
C SER A 343 -52.41 12.75 -8.76
N SER A 344 -51.73 13.62 -8.01
CA SER A 344 -50.41 14.14 -8.37
C SER A 344 -49.35 13.25 -7.74
N ASN A 345 -48.31 12.89 -8.50
CA ASN A 345 -47.25 11.97 -8.07
C ASN A 345 -47.84 10.67 -7.50
N TYR A 346 -48.63 10.00 -8.34
CA TYR A 346 -49.37 8.81 -7.96
C TYR A 346 -48.48 7.75 -7.28
N ASN A 347 -48.90 7.31 -6.09
CA ASN A 347 -48.14 6.45 -5.18
C ASN A 347 -48.49 4.96 -5.31
N ASN A 348 -49.16 4.56 -6.39
CA ASN A 348 -49.61 3.18 -6.60
C ASN A 348 -50.54 2.67 -5.49
N ASP A 349 -51.56 3.47 -5.14
CA ASP A 349 -52.44 3.27 -3.97
C ASP A 349 -53.95 3.25 -4.30
N TRP A 350 -54.33 3.46 -5.57
CA TRP A 350 -55.74 3.48 -5.99
C TRP A 350 -56.31 2.09 -6.29
N GLY A 351 -57.24 1.62 -5.45
CA GLY A 351 -57.98 0.36 -5.62
C GLY A 351 -59.39 0.49 -6.24
N GLY A 352 -59.83 1.72 -6.56
CA GLY A 352 -61.17 1.94 -7.12
C GLY A 352 -62.31 1.88 -6.11
N ASP A 353 -62.04 2.22 -4.84
CA ASP A 353 -63.02 2.18 -3.75
C ASP A 353 -64.32 2.94 -4.09
N GLY A 354 -65.46 2.30 -3.78
CA GLY A 354 -66.79 2.87 -4.04
C GLY A 354 -67.20 2.94 -5.52
N LEU A 355 -66.40 2.41 -6.43
CA LEU A 355 -66.73 2.32 -7.85
C LEU A 355 -67.30 0.94 -8.19
N LYS A 356 -68.23 0.90 -9.14
CA LYS A 356 -68.81 -0.37 -9.62
C LYS A 356 -67.85 -1.08 -10.57
N ASP A 357 -67.96 -2.41 -10.61
CA ASP A 357 -67.34 -3.23 -11.65
C ASP A 357 -67.63 -2.65 -13.04
N GLY A 358 -66.58 -2.54 -13.84
CA GLY A 358 -66.67 -1.88 -15.13
C GLY A 358 -65.34 -1.42 -15.69
N VAL A 359 -65.43 -0.79 -16.86
CA VAL A 359 -64.26 -0.26 -17.57
C VAL A 359 -64.17 1.24 -17.30
N TYR A 360 -63.00 1.67 -16.84
CA TYR A 360 -62.61 3.05 -16.59
C TYR A 360 -61.47 3.43 -17.52
N PHE A 361 -61.28 4.72 -17.76
CA PHE A 361 -60.25 5.25 -18.64
C PHE A 361 -59.27 6.08 -17.84
N TYR A 362 -57.98 5.88 -18.04
CA TYR A 362 -56.96 6.70 -17.39
C TYR A 362 -56.26 7.61 -18.38
N VAL A 363 -55.84 8.77 -17.88
CA VAL A 363 -54.87 9.66 -18.51
C VAL A 363 -53.78 9.91 -17.47
N LEU A 364 -52.57 9.44 -17.76
CA LEU A 364 -51.38 9.70 -16.95
C LEU A 364 -50.50 10.68 -17.71
N GLN A 365 -50.34 11.88 -17.15
CA GLN A 365 -49.43 12.90 -17.65
C GLN A 365 -48.13 12.82 -16.85
N CYS A 366 -47.00 12.70 -17.55
CA CYS A 366 -45.69 12.59 -16.96
C CYS A 366 -44.79 13.72 -17.48
N GLU A 367 -44.23 14.52 -16.58
CA GLU A 367 -43.27 15.56 -16.89
C GLU A 367 -41.85 15.06 -16.60
N GLY A 368 -41.06 14.92 -17.66
CA GLY A 368 -39.66 14.49 -17.59
C GLY A 368 -38.68 15.65 -17.69
N PHE A 369 -37.39 15.33 -17.67
CA PHE A 369 -36.33 16.33 -17.75
C PHE A 369 -36.23 17.00 -19.13
N LYS A 370 -36.26 16.21 -20.21
CA LYS A 370 -36.21 16.72 -21.60
C LYS A 370 -37.58 16.80 -22.27
N SER A 371 -38.52 15.94 -21.90
CA SER A 371 -39.81 15.78 -22.58
C SER A 371 -40.93 15.42 -21.64
N ASN A 372 -42.16 15.72 -22.07
CA ASN A 372 -43.38 15.29 -21.39
C ASN A 372 -44.00 14.12 -22.15
N GLU A 373 -44.57 13.18 -21.42
CA GLU A 373 -45.20 11.97 -21.95
C GLU A 373 -46.64 11.89 -21.45
N VAL A 374 -47.53 11.35 -22.27
CA VAL A 374 -48.94 11.15 -21.90
C VAL A 374 -49.35 9.73 -22.25
N TYR A 375 -49.69 8.97 -21.22
CA TYR A 375 -50.20 7.61 -21.34
C TYR A 375 -51.72 7.63 -21.23
N ARG A 376 -52.39 6.89 -22.10
CA ARG A 376 -53.85 6.76 -22.12
C ARG A 376 -54.21 5.30 -22.31
N GLY A 377 -55.23 4.86 -21.60
CA GLY A 377 -55.72 3.51 -21.72
C GLY A 377 -56.97 3.29 -20.89
N SER A 378 -57.32 2.02 -20.72
CA SER A 378 -58.42 1.60 -19.88
C SER A 378 -57.92 0.70 -18.76
N VAL A 379 -58.57 0.80 -17.60
CA VAL A 379 -58.44 -0.12 -16.48
C VAL A 379 -59.81 -0.72 -16.19
N THR A 380 -59.87 -2.03 -16.09
CA THR A 380 -61.10 -2.77 -15.74
C THR A 380 -61.09 -3.09 -14.26
N ILE A 381 -62.15 -2.73 -13.55
CA ILE A 381 -62.38 -3.16 -12.17
C ILE A 381 -63.28 -4.40 -12.22
N MET A 382 -62.84 -5.51 -11.62
CA MET A 382 -63.63 -6.74 -11.50
C MET A 382 -63.61 -7.28 -10.08
N GLY A 383 -64.75 -7.82 -9.62
CA GLY A 383 -64.84 -8.45 -8.32
C GLY A 383 -64.74 -7.46 -7.16
N SER A 384 -65.09 -6.19 -7.38
CA SER A 384 -65.19 -5.23 -6.29
C SER A 384 -66.30 -5.67 -5.34
N SER A 385 -66.02 -5.70 -4.04
CA SER A 385 -66.92 -6.14 -2.97
C SER A 385 -68.14 -5.22 -2.74
N ASN A 386 -68.55 -4.43 -3.73
CA ASN A 386 -69.57 -3.38 -3.63
C ASN A 386 -71.01 -3.88 -3.83
#